data_AF-A0A1W6WBC2-F1
#
_entry.id   AF-A0A1W6WBC2-F1
#
_cell.length_a   1.000
_cell.length_b   1.000
_cell.length_c   1.000
_cell.angle_alpha   90.00
_cell.angle_beta   90.00
_cell.angle_gamma   90.00
#
_symmetry.space_group_name_H-M   'P 1'
#
loop_
_entity.id
_entity.type
_entity.pdbx_description
1 polymer ?
#
loop_
_entity_poly.entity_id
_entity_poly.type
_entity_poly.pdbx_seq_one_letter_code
_entity_poly.pdbx_strand_id
1 'polypeptide(L)'
;MGFLSKFKSKNTIVAQQSGKAVTVNEVPDPVFSDKILGDGIAIIPSENKVVAPISGTIVQVADTMHAFCIESDDGLEVLVHLGLDTVKLEGKGFKCHVKTGQHVKVIIVDTVF
;
A
#
# COMPACT_ATOMS: atom_id res chain seq x y z
N MET A 1 -20.50 -15.88 -31.08
CA MET A 1 -19.11 -15.53 -30.75
C MET A 1 -19.15 -14.75 -29.43
N GLY A 2 -18.93 -15.43 -28.30
CA GLY A 2 -19.18 -14.86 -26.97
C GLY A 2 -18.12 -13.86 -26.56
N PHE A 3 -18.52 -12.62 -26.28
CA PHE A 3 -17.70 -11.66 -25.57
C PHE A 3 -18.01 -11.81 -24.08
N LEU A 4 -17.30 -12.72 -23.40
CA LEU A 4 -17.27 -12.75 -21.95
C LEU A 4 -16.54 -11.49 -21.49
N SER A 5 -17.31 -10.45 -21.18
CA SER A 5 -16.89 -9.33 -20.35
C SER A 5 -16.33 -9.92 -19.05
N LYS A 6 -15.00 -9.97 -18.94
CA LYS A 6 -14.29 -10.20 -17.67
C LYS A 6 -14.87 -9.19 -16.67
N PHE A 7 -15.66 -9.67 -15.71
CA PHE A 7 -16.11 -8.84 -14.59
C PHE A 7 -14.86 -8.31 -13.90
N LYS A 8 -14.64 -6.99 -13.96
CA LYS A 8 -13.61 -6.32 -13.15
C LYS A 8 -14.00 -6.54 -11.69
N SER A 9 -13.23 -7.36 -10.98
CA SER A 9 -13.29 -7.50 -9.54
C SER A 9 -13.27 -6.11 -8.90
N LYS A 10 -14.16 -5.86 -7.94
CA LYS A 10 -14.04 -4.68 -7.08
C LYS A 10 -12.82 -4.94 -6.18
N ASN A 11 -11.71 -4.28 -6.47
CA ASN A 11 -10.53 -4.34 -5.61
C ASN A 11 -10.72 -3.39 -4.45
N THR A 12 -11.03 -3.96 -3.29
CA THR A 12 -11.07 -3.22 -2.03
C THR A 12 -9.65 -3.06 -1.53
N ILE A 13 -9.20 -1.81 -1.43
CA ILE A 13 -7.94 -1.44 -0.80
C ILE A 13 -8.29 -0.97 0.61
N VAL A 14 -7.76 -1.64 1.62
CA VAL A 14 -7.95 -1.21 3.02
C VAL A 14 -6.88 -0.22 3.43
N ALA A 15 -7.15 0.56 4.49
CA ALA A 15 -6.15 1.43 5.08
C ALA A 15 -4.95 0.62 5.57
N GLN A 16 -3.75 0.96 5.09
CA GLN A 16 -2.50 0.29 5.49
C GLN A 16 -2.10 0.60 6.94
N GLN A 17 -2.66 1.66 7.53
CA GLN A 17 -2.33 2.14 8.87
C GLN A 17 -3.47 2.97 9.44
N SER A 18 -3.67 2.95 10.75
CA SER A 18 -4.64 3.84 11.40
C SER A 18 -4.18 5.29 11.32
N GLY A 19 -5.11 6.20 11.05
CA GLY A 19 -4.81 7.62 10.96
C GLY A 19 -5.85 8.42 10.21
N LYS A 20 -5.49 9.65 9.84
CA LYS A 20 -6.32 10.54 9.02
C LYS A 20 -5.98 10.36 7.55
N ALA A 21 -6.96 9.94 6.75
CA ALA A 21 -6.82 9.97 5.30
C ALA A 21 -6.80 11.41 4.78
N VAL A 22 -5.86 11.71 3.89
CA VAL A 22 -5.72 12.97 3.17
C VAL A 22 -5.57 12.68 1.69
N THR A 23 -5.89 13.66 0.85
CA THR A 23 -5.70 13.50 -0.60
C THR A 23 -4.21 13.42 -0.92
N VAL A 24 -3.83 12.66 -1.96
CA VAL A 24 -2.41 12.57 -2.35
C VAL A 24 -1.84 13.93 -2.74
N ASN A 25 -2.69 14.85 -3.21
CA ASN A 25 -2.34 16.23 -3.53
C ASN A 25 -1.91 17.07 -2.31
N GLU A 26 -2.25 16.67 -1.09
CA GLU A 26 -1.84 17.35 0.15
C GLU A 26 -0.44 16.92 0.62
N VAL A 27 0.16 15.90 -0.01
CA VAL A 27 1.50 15.43 0.34
C VAL A 27 2.54 16.47 -0.12
N PRO A 28 3.45 16.94 0.76
CA PRO A 28 4.44 17.95 0.40
C PRO A 28 5.64 17.35 -0.36
N ASP A 29 5.37 16.60 -1.42
CA ASP A 29 6.36 15.98 -2.31
C ASP A 29 5.75 15.82 -3.73
N PRO A 30 6.31 16.49 -4.76
CA PRO A 30 5.80 16.45 -6.13
C PRO A 30 5.66 15.05 -6.74
N VAL A 31 6.51 14.10 -6.34
CA VAL A 31 6.44 12.72 -6.84
C VAL A 31 5.08 12.09 -6.50
N PHE A 32 4.53 12.44 -5.34
CA PHE A 32 3.22 11.99 -4.89
C PHE A 32 2.11 12.98 -5.27
N SER A 33 2.27 14.28 -4.99
CA SER A 33 1.21 15.28 -5.21
C SER A 33 0.81 15.44 -6.67
N ASP A 34 1.75 15.23 -7.59
CA ASP A 34 1.52 15.30 -9.04
C ASP A 34 1.17 13.93 -9.63
N LYS A 35 0.99 12.90 -8.77
CA LYS A 35 0.59 11.54 -9.15
C LYS A 35 1.53 10.87 -10.15
N ILE A 36 2.83 11.18 -10.10
CA ILE A 36 3.84 10.68 -11.04
C ILE A 36 3.93 9.14 -10.99
N LEU A 37 3.81 8.56 -9.80
CA LEU A 37 3.86 7.11 -9.58
C LEU A 37 2.49 6.42 -9.69
N GLY A 38 1.40 7.18 -9.83
CA GLY A 38 0.04 6.67 -9.84
C GLY A 38 -0.92 7.48 -8.97
N ASP A 39 -2.21 7.16 -9.05
CA ASP A 39 -3.25 7.76 -8.22
C ASP A 39 -3.34 7.06 -6.85
N GLY A 40 -3.84 7.76 -5.84
CA GLY A 40 -3.95 7.19 -4.49
C GLY A 40 -4.38 8.18 -3.43
N ILE A 41 -4.10 7.79 -2.18
CA ILE A 41 -4.35 8.58 -0.97
C ILE A 41 -3.11 8.52 -0.08
N ALA A 42 -2.99 9.48 0.84
CA ALA A 42 -2.03 9.42 1.93
C ALA A 42 -2.75 9.29 3.27
N ILE A 43 -2.05 8.74 4.26
CA ILE A 43 -2.55 8.61 5.64
C ILE A 43 -1.55 9.31 6.55
N ILE A 44 -2.03 10.28 7.33
CA ILE A 44 -1.27 10.82 8.47
C ILE A 44 -1.46 9.84 9.62
N PRO A 45 -0.42 9.09 10.00
CA PRO A 45 -0.58 7.95 10.89
C PRO A 45 -0.81 8.37 12.35
N SER A 46 -1.61 7.59 13.07
CA SER A 46 -1.81 7.71 14.52
C SER A 46 -1.18 6.56 15.33
N GLU A 47 -0.68 5.54 14.65
CA GLU A 47 0.00 4.38 15.24
C GLU A 47 1.25 4.02 14.43
N ASN A 48 2.14 3.20 14.98
CA ASN A 48 3.40 2.78 14.32
C ASN A 48 3.31 1.38 13.70
N LYS A 49 2.13 0.97 13.25
CA LYS A 49 1.88 -0.36 12.68
C LYS A 49 1.37 -0.23 11.26
N VAL A 50 2.01 -0.94 10.35
CA VAL A 50 1.65 -1.02 8.94
C VAL A 50 1.18 -2.43 8.62
N VAL A 51 0.10 -2.54 7.84
CA VAL A 51 -0.47 -3.79 7.36
C VAL A 51 -0.55 -3.79 5.84
N ALA A 52 -0.69 -4.98 5.25
CA ALA A 52 -0.91 -5.11 3.81
C ALA A 52 -2.29 -4.51 3.44
N PRO A 53 -2.37 -3.53 2.52
CA PRO A 53 -3.63 -2.93 2.11
C PRO A 53 -4.48 -3.82 1.18
N ILE A 54 -3.87 -4.85 0.59
CA ILE A 54 -4.52 -5.84 -0.29
C ILE A 54 -3.96 -7.24 -0.02
N SER A 55 -4.69 -8.27 -0.46
CA SER A 55 -4.13 -9.63 -0.56
C SER A 55 -3.34 -9.76 -1.86
N GLY A 56 -2.23 -10.49 -1.82
CA GLY A 56 -1.39 -10.70 -3.00
C GLY A 56 0.04 -11.07 -2.66
N THR A 57 0.92 -10.96 -3.64
CA THR A 57 2.34 -11.28 -3.49
C THR A 57 3.16 -10.01 -3.28
N ILE A 58 4.05 -10.01 -2.28
CA ILE A 58 5.05 -8.95 -2.12
C ILE A 58 6.05 -9.05 -3.28
N VAL A 59 5.97 -8.13 -4.23
CA VAL A 59 6.85 -8.12 -5.42
C VAL A 59 8.15 -7.36 -5.16
N GLN A 60 8.14 -6.41 -4.23
CA GLN A 60 9.33 -5.66 -3.85
C GLN A 60 9.23 -5.15 -2.41
N VAL A 61 10.36 -5.17 -1.71
CA VAL A 61 10.58 -4.45 -0.45
C VAL A 61 11.83 -3.61 -0.64
N ALA A 62 11.77 -2.31 -0.34
CA ALA A 62 12.94 -1.44 -0.41
C ALA A 62 14.01 -1.88 0.61
N ASP A 63 15.29 -1.75 0.28
CA ASP A 63 16.40 -2.17 1.16
C ASP A 63 16.36 -1.47 2.53
N THR A 64 15.93 -0.21 2.55
CA THR A 64 15.75 0.58 3.78
C THR A 64 14.37 0.42 4.42
N MET A 65 13.57 -0.55 3.96
CA MET A 65 12.28 -0.99 4.54
C MET A 65 11.17 0.06 4.61
N HIS A 66 11.38 1.24 4.03
CA HIS A 66 10.42 2.35 4.03
C HIS A 66 9.33 2.22 2.97
N ALA A 67 9.43 1.26 2.06
CA ALA A 67 8.45 1.04 1.01
C ALA A 67 8.34 -0.44 0.62
N PHE A 68 7.16 -0.84 0.19
CA PHE A 68 6.91 -2.16 -0.38
C PHE A 68 5.82 -2.11 -1.44
N CYS A 69 5.85 -3.05 -2.37
CA CYS A 69 4.84 -3.21 -3.41
C CYS A 69 4.17 -4.58 -3.29
N ILE A 70 2.84 -4.59 -3.42
CA ILE A 70 2.02 -5.80 -3.45
C ILE A 70 1.32 -5.87 -4.80
N GLU A 71 1.41 -7.01 -5.47
CA GLU A 71 0.61 -7.34 -6.66
C GLU A 71 -0.49 -8.32 -6.26
N SER A 72 -1.75 -7.96 -6.49
CA SER A 72 -2.89 -8.86 -6.27
C SER A 72 -2.96 -9.94 -7.34
N ASP A 73 -3.70 -11.03 -7.05
CA ASP A 73 -3.91 -12.14 -7.99
C ASP A 73 -4.63 -11.73 -9.29
N ASP A 74 -5.29 -10.57 -9.30
CA ASP A 74 -5.96 -10.00 -10.47
C ASP A 74 -5.18 -8.87 -11.15
N GLY A 75 -3.92 -8.64 -10.75
CA GLY A 75 -2.95 -7.78 -11.41
C GLY A 75 -3.00 -6.31 -10.99
N LEU A 76 -3.64 -5.97 -9.86
CA LEU A 76 -3.53 -4.63 -9.27
C LEU A 76 -2.23 -4.55 -8.47
N GLU A 77 -1.40 -3.57 -8.82
CA GLU A 77 -0.19 -3.23 -8.07
C GLU A 77 -0.48 -2.08 -7.09
N VAL A 78 -0.08 -2.25 -5.83
CA VAL A 78 -0.18 -1.23 -4.78
C VAL A 78 1.19 -0.99 -4.18
N LEU A 79 1.70 0.23 -4.39
CA LEU A 79 2.90 0.75 -3.75
C LEU A 79 2.52 1.43 -2.43
N VAL A 80 3.15 1.02 -1.33
CA VAL A 80 3.06 1.69 -0.04
C VAL A 80 4.40 2.31 0.28
N HIS A 81 4.43 3.63 0.50
CA HIS A 81 5.61 4.39 0.92
C HIS A 81 5.37 5.02 2.30
N LEU A 82 6.30 4.81 3.23
CA LEU A 82 6.16 5.16 4.63
C LEU A 82 6.88 6.47 4.93
N GLY A 83 6.12 7.55 5.12
CA GLY A 83 6.66 8.88 5.39
C GLY A 83 7.31 9.52 4.17
N LEU A 84 8.00 10.64 4.38
CA LEU A 84 8.79 11.33 3.35
C LEU A 84 10.27 11.27 3.73
N ASP A 85 11.14 11.19 2.73
CA ASP A 85 12.60 11.14 2.93
C ASP A 85 13.11 10.00 3.84
N THR A 86 12.27 9.02 4.17
CA THR A 86 12.58 7.94 5.12
C THR A 86 13.60 6.95 4.60
N VAL A 87 13.89 6.96 3.29
CA VAL A 87 15.06 6.29 2.71
C VAL A 87 16.37 6.70 3.41
N LYS A 88 16.47 7.97 3.85
CA LYS A 88 17.64 8.53 4.56
C LYS A 88 17.84 7.94 5.96
N LEU A 89 16.84 7.23 6.49
CA LEU A 89 16.95 6.55 7.79
C LEU A 89 17.74 5.24 7.71
N GLU A 90 18.07 4.76 6.51
CA GLU A 90 18.88 3.54 6.31
C GLU A 90 18.30 2.32 7.05
N GLY A 91 16.97 2.19 7.07
CA GLY A 91 16.27 1.11 7.77
C GLY A 91 16.09 1.32 9.27
N LYS A 92 16.66 2.37 9.87
CA LYS A 92 16.48 2.67 11.30
C LYS A 92 15.03 3.05 11.58
N GLY A 93 14.44 2.43 12.60
CA GLY A 93 13.04 2.65 12.98
C GLY A 93 12.03 1.73 12.26
N PHE A 94 12.48 0.92 11.29
CA PHE A 94 11.63 -0.05 10.61
C PHE A 94 11.92 -1.47 11.09
N LYS A 95 10.85 -2.27 11.20
CA LYS A 95 10.94 -3.72 11.39
C LYS A 95 10.05 -4.39 10.36
N CYS A 96 10.68 -5.01 9.35
CA CYS A 96 9.95 -5.71 8.32
C CYS A 96 9.57 -7.12 8.79
N HIS A 97 8.33 -7.52 8.53
CA HIS A 97 7.76 -8.83 8.89
C HIS A 97 7.47 -9.70 7.65
N VAL A 98 7.81 -9.21 6.46
CA VAL A 98 7.55 -9.86 5.18
C VAL A 98 8.82 -9.86 4.33
N LYS A 99 8.84 -10.68 3.29
CA LYS A 99 9.92 -10.75 2.30
C LYS A 99 9.35 -10.77 0.89
N THR A 100 10.16 -10.35 -0.09
CA THR A 100 9.82 -10.52 -1.51
C THR A 100 9.46 -11.97 -1.83
N GLY A 101 8.44 -12.15 -2.66
CA GLY A 101 7.86 -13.45 -3.02
C GLY A 101 6.92 -14.04 -1.96
N GLN A 102 6.75 -13.41 -0.80
CA GLN A 102 5.79 -13.86 0.19
C GLN A 102 4.37 -13.46 -0.22
N HIS A 103 3.45 -14.42 -0.17
CA HIS A 103 2.03 -14.14 -0.31
C HIS A 103 1.45 -13.68 1.03
N VAL A 104 0.72 -12.57 1.03
CA VAL A 104 0.06 -11.97 2.19
C VAL A 104 -1.45 -11.90 1.98
N LYS A 105 -2.21 -11.92 3.08
CA LYS A 105 -3.66 -11.85 3.05
C LYS A 105 -4.14 -10.65 3.85
N VAL A 106 -4.99 -9.83 3.23
CA VAL A 106 -5.74 -8.80 3.95
C VAL A 106 -6.86 -9.48 4.75
N ILE A 107 -7.03 -9.08 6.01
CA ILE A 107 -8.13 -9.54 6.85
C ILE A 107 -9.08 -8.37 7.02
N ILE A 108 -10.29 -8.51 6.49
CA ILE A 108 -11.38 -7.55 6.66
C ILE A 108 -12.32 -8.15 7.71
N VAL A 109 -12.57 -7.40 8.78
CA VAL A 109 -13.55 -7.76 9.81
C VAL A 109 -14.61 -6.67 9.81
N ASP A 110 -15.81 -7.00 9.33
CA ASP A 110 -16.95 -6.10 9.41
C ASP A 110 -17.45 -6.07 10.85
N THR A 111 -17.32 -4.91 11.49
CA THR A 111 -17.91 -4.69 12.81
C THR A 111 -19.39 -4.35 12.65
N VAL A 112 -20.26 -5.24 13.14
CA VAL A 112 -21.67 -4.95 13.39
C VAL A 112 -21.80 -4.45 14.83
N PHE A 113 -21.99 -3.14 14.98
CA PHE A 113 -22.48 -2.53 16.22
C PHE A 113 -23.95 -2.15 16.03
#